data_AF-A0A838S7N3-F1
#
_entry.id   AF-A0A838S7N3-F1
#
_cell.length_a   1.000
_cell.length_b   1.000
_cell.length_c   1.000
_cell.angle_alpha   90.00
_cell.angle_beta   90.00
_cell.angle_gamma   90.00
#
_symmetry.space_group_name_H-M   'P 1'
#
loop_
_entity.id
_entity.type
_entity.pdbx_description
1 polymer ?
#
loop_
_entity_poly.entity_id
_entity_poly.type
_entity_poly.pdbx_seq_one_letter_code
_entity_poly.pdbx_strand_id
1 'polypeptide(L)'
;ASDEPYKRSIVATLRRKSFIDFLWFSDFETADPYAYPADQQQWAADNCSTYRAQRSSGCRDQNFISVDSFDGPFKTNDSISVCGTPTFGGDADDIIELNGATPGWVSGCGGSSPTFNGTIKHPAGQLAMPTSNAELAAAADEGYVFDGETTILLNGSTMTVTTTSGTTTKPLPPSGVVYVKNTACNVPYAFKQTYAPAPGCGNVYVSGTYNSDLTIGADNDIIVTDDLKAGDNTTTLGGLIANNFVRVYHPVDNWRNNNSNCDNDGGPGSIQIDAAILALNHSFLVDNYYCGSPLGTLTVNGAIAQKFRGTVGQHSGGTVVRGYGKDYNYNDQLRFREPPYFVNPTEAPWRIVRQNEQVPAR
;
A
#
# COMPACT_ATOMS: atom_id res chain seq x y z
N ALA A 1 15.10 59.18 -15.70
CA ALA A 1 14.97 57.72 -15.84
C ALA A 1 13.65 57.35 -15.19
N SER A 2 12.68 56.86 -15.97
CA SER A 2 11.38 56.42 -15.45
C SER A 2 11.56 55.07 -14.76
N ASP A 3 11.21 55.00 -13.47
CA ASP A 3 11.01 53.74 -12.73
C ASP A 3 9.75 53.07 -13.28
N GLU A 4 9.90 52.36 -14.40
CA GLU A 4 8.86 51.45 -14.88
C GLU A 4 8.81 50.22 -13.96
N PRO A 5 7.65 49.85 -13.41
CA PRO A 5 7.54 48.71 -12.52
C PRO A 5 7.88 47.40 -13.26
N TYR A 6 8.86 46.66 -12.75
CA TYR A 6 9.21 45.34 -13.25
C TYR A 6 8.04 44.37 -13.06
N LYS A 7 7.46 43.89 -14.16
CA LYS A 7 6.49 42.80 -14.15
C LYS A 7 7.24 41.47 -14.20
N ARG A 8 7.16 40.70 -13.12
CA ARG A 8 7.60 39.29 -13.08
C ARG A 8 6.38 38.40 -13.23
N SER A 9 6.47 37.41 -14.12
CA SER A 9 5.43 36.41 -14.32
C SER A 9 5.95 35.06 -13.89
N ILE A 10 5.14 34.32 -13.14
CA ILE A 10 5.46 32.96 -12.68
C ILE A 10 4.47 32.02 -13.34
N VAL A 11 4.98 31.00 -14.02
CA VAL A 11 4.16 29.91 -14.55
C VAL A 11 4.33 28.71 -13.63
N ALA A 12 3.22 28.27 -13.04
CA ALA A 12 3.16 27.08 -12.20
C ALA A 12 2.30 25.99 -12.84
N THR A 13 2.81 24.76 -12.86
CA THR A 13 2.03 23.57 -13.20
C THR A 13 1.46 23.00 -11.92
N LEU A 14 0.13 22.85 -11.87
CA LEU A 14 -0.57 22.26 -10.72
C LEU A 14 -1.04 20.84 -11.06
N ARG A 15 -0.92 19.91 -10.10
CA ARG A 15 -1.53 18.58 -10.12
C ARG A 15 -2.29 18.38 -8.83
N ARG A 16 -3.37 17.60 -8.85
CA ARG A 16 -4.01 17.14 -7.60
C ARG A 16 -3.03 16.29 -6.80
N LYS A 17 -3.02 16.44 -5.48
CA LYS A 17 -2.30 15.50 -4.60
C LYS A 17 -2.78 14.09 -4.92
N SER A 18 -1.85 13.17 -5.11
CA SER A 18 -2.14 11.76 -5.33
C SER A 18 -1.58 10.94 -4.19
N PHE A 19 -2.07 9.71 -4.03
CA PHE A 19 -1.52 8.77 -3.06
C PHE A 19 -0.05 8.44 -3.35
N ILE A 20 0.32 8.42 -4.62
CA ILE A 20 1.70 8.15 -5.06
C ILE A 20 2.65 9.32 -4.81
N ASP A 21 2.18 10.46 -4.29
CA ASP A 21 3.08 11.53 -3.83
C ASP A 21 3.79 11.17 -2.53
N PHE A 22 3.41 10.05 -1.90
CA PHE A 22 3.95 9.54 -0.65
C PHE A 22 4.38 8.08 -0.81
N LEU A 23 5.46 7.69 -0.15
CA LEU A 23 5.82 6.30 0.10
C LEU A 23 4.73 5.58 0.89
N TRP A 24 4.16 6.27 1.87
CA TRP A 24 3.18 5.72 2.78
C TRP A 24 2.00 6.67 2.94
N PHE A 25 0.81 6.11 2.78
CA PHE A 25 -0.45 6.74 3.09
C PHE A 25 -1.34 5.76 3.86
N SER A 26 -1.88 6.21 4.99
CA SER A 26 -2.96 5.55 5.72
C SER A 26 -4.05 6.54 6.06
N ASP A 27 -5.32 6.13 5.95
CA ASP A 27 -6.43 6.92 6.50
C ASP A 27 -6.53 6.73 8.02
N PHE A 28 -6.57 5.48 8.48
CA PHE A 28 -6.60 5.10 9.90
C PHE A 28 -5.33 4.35 10.31
N GLU A 29 -4.66 4.82 11.37
CA GLU A 29 -3.49 4.17 11.98
C GLU A 29 -3.93 3.13 13.03
N THR A 30 -4.77 2.18 12.60
CA THR A 30 -5.25 1.02 13.38
C THR A 30 -5.54 -0.16 12.48
N ALA A 31 -5.63 -1.36 13.07
CA ALA A 31 -5.99 -2.58 12.35
C ALA A 31 -7.37 -2.48 11.69
N ASP A 32 -7.45 -3.00 10.47
CA ASP A 32 -8.72 -3.23 9.78
C ASP A 32 -9.68 -4.06 10.65
N PRO A 33 -10.99 -3.74 10.71
CA PRO A 33 -11.97 -4.55 11.42
C PRO A 33 -11.95 -6.04 11.06
N TYR A 34 -11.67 -6.41 9.80
CA TYR A 34 -11.56 -7.80 9.37
C TYR A 34 -10.24 -8.47 9.78
N ALA A 35 -9.25 -7.71 10.26
CA ALA A 35 -8.05 -8.22 10.91
C ALA A 35 -8.26 -8.55 12.40
N TYR A 36 -9.50 -8.53 12.89
CA TYR A 36 -9.89 -9.07 14.19
C TYR A 36 -10.49 -10.48 14.05
N PRO A 37 -10.42 -11.31 15.12
CA PRO A 37 -11.23 -12.52 15.23
C PRO A 37 -12.71 -12.24 14.90
N ALA A 38 -13.39 -13.20 14.28
CA ALA A 38 -14.74 -13.03 13.72
C ALA A 38 -15.76 -12.47 14.73
N ASP A 39 -15.66 -12.86 16.00
CA ASP A 39 -16.51 -12.41 17.11
C ASP A 39 -16.26 -10.95 17.54
N GLN A 40 -15.15 -10.34 17.10
CA GLN A 40 -14.74 -8.98 17.43
C GLN A 40 -14.87 -8.00 16.24
N GLN A 41 -15.12 -8.49 15.03
CA GLN A 41 -15.09 -7.65 13.81
C GLN A 41 -16.15 -6.54 13.85
N GLN A 42 -17.38 -6.85 14.27
CA GLN A 42 -18.44 -5.84 14.39
C GLN A 42 -18.08 -4.76 15.40
N TRP A 43 -17.59 -5.17 16.58
CA TRP A 43 -17.14 -4.22 17.60
C TRP A 43 -16.01 -3.33 17.07
N ALA A 44 -15.03 -3.91 16.36
CA ALA A 44 -13.93 -3.16 15.77
C ALA A 44 -14.42 -2.17 14.68
N ALA A 45 -15.38 -2.56 13.84
CA ALA A 45 -15.98 -1.68 12.85
C ALA A 45 -16.62 -0.45 13.51
N ASP A 46 -17.35 -0.66 14.61
CA ASP A 46 -18.08 0.39 15.33
C ASP A 46 -17.17 1.31 16.17
N ASN A 47 -16.01 0.81 16.64
CA ASN A 47 -15.18 1.51 17.64
C ASN A 47 -13.78 1.92 17.14
N CYS A 48 -13.27 1.30 16.07
CA CYS A 48 -11.90 1.49 15.59
C CYS A 48 -11.80 2.26 14.27
N SER A 49 -12.88 2.32 13.48
CA SER A 49 -12.96 3.08 12.21
C SER A 49 -13.08 4.60 12.43
N THR A 50 -12.24 5.13 13.32
CA THR A 50 -12.14 6.54 13.67
C THR A 50 -10.67 6.89 13.95
N TYR A 51 -10.35 8.19 13.89
CA TYR A 51 -9.01 8.69 14.19
C TYR A 51 -8.65 8.50 15.66
N ARG A 52 -7.34 8.36 15.95
CA ARG A 52 -6.83 7.94 17.27
C ARG A 52 -7.41 8.75 18.44
N ALA A 53 -7.63 10.06 18.28
CA ALA A 53 -8.15 10.93 19.33
C ALA A 53 -9.55 10.54 19.84
N GLN A 54 -10.34 9.82 19.04
CA GLN A 54 -11.69 9.38 19.35
C GLN A 54 -11.80 7.86 19.48
N ARG A 55 -10.69 7.15 19.26
CA ARG A 55 -10.66 5.69 19.17
C ARG A 55 -10.75 5.05 20.54
N SER A 56 -11.47 3.94 20.62
CA SER A 56 -11.51 3.11 21.84
C SER A 56 -10.13 2.53 22.16
N SER A 57 -9.79 2.43 23.44
CA SER A 57 -8.52 1.85 23.89
C SER A 57 -8.39 0.35 23.61
N GLY A 58 -9.48 -0.33 23.26
CA GLY A 58 -9.47 -1.74 22.87
C GLY A 58 -9.02 -1.98 21.42
N CYS A 59 -8.85 -0.92 20.63
CA CYS A 59 -8.41 -1.03 19.25
C CYS A 59 -6.92 -1.40 19.15
N ARG A 60 -6.59 -2.19 18.14
CA ARG A 60 -5.24 -2.71 17.88
C ARG A 60 -4.47 -1.72 17.03
N ASP A 61 -3.85 -0.75 17.69
CA ASP A 61 -2.92 0.16 17.04
C ASP A 61 -1.55 -0.51 16.85
N GLN A 62 -0.99 -0.41 15.65
CA GLN A 62 0.33 -0.95 15.34
C GLN A 62 1.41 0.09 15.59
N ASN A 63 2.56 -0.39 16.06
CA ASN A 63 3.75 0.43 16.21
C ASN A 63 4.58 0.42 14.92
N PHE A 64 5.17 1.57 14.60
CA PHE A 64 6.44 1.61 13.86
C PHE A 64 7.58 1.31 14.83
N ILE A 65 8.48 0.41 14.45
CA ILE A 65 9.52 -0.10 15.35
C ILE A 65 10.94 0.19 14.85
N SER A 66 11.95 0.03 15.70
CA SER A 66 13.36 0.35 15.35
C SER A 66 13.89 -0.29 14.06
N VAL A 67 13.40 -1.47 13.66
CA VAL A 67 13.85 -2.11 12.40
C VAL A 67 13.15 -1.52 11.16
N ASP A 68 12.07 -0.76 11.35
CA ASP A 68 11.32 -0.21 10.24
C ASP A 68 12.04 1.00 9.64
N SER A 69 12.25 0.98 8.33
CA SER A 69 12.77 2.10 7.55
C SER A 69 11.73 2.58 6.52
N PHE A 70 11.48 3.89 6.49
CA PHE A 70 10.61 4.56 5.53
C PHE A 70 11.40 5.66 4.81
N ASP A 71 12.06 5.29 3.72
CA ASP A 71 12.91 6.16 2.91
C ASP A 71 12.08 6.89 1.84
N GLY A 72 11.36 7.93 2.25
CA GLY A 72 10.55 8.75 1.35
C GLY A 72 9.47 9.61 2.04
N PRO A 73 8.68 10.37 1.27
CA PRO A 73 7.61 11.19 1.82
C PRO A 73 6.54 10.33 2.49
N PHE A 74 6.04 10.77 3.64
CA PHE A 74 5.15 9.98 4.48
C PHE A 74 3.89 10.75 4.80
N LYS A 75 2.74 10.09 4.77
CA LYS A 75 1.48 10.67 5.18
C LYS A 75 0.62 9.72 5.98
N THR A 76 -0.02 10.25 7.01
CA THR A 76 -1.23 9.65 7.56
C THR A 76 -2.30 10.71 7.77
N ASN A 77 -3.56 10.34 7.60
CA ASN A 77 -4.67 11.19 8.04
C ASN A 77 -4.87 11.18 9.56
N ASP A 78 -4.08 10.38 10.28
CA ASP A 78 -4.20 10.09 11.70
C ASP A 78 -2.90 10.46 12.47
N SER A 79 -2.61 9.75 13.56
CA SER A 79 -1.37 9.81 14.33
C SER A 79 -0.74 8.45 14.46
N ILE A 80 0.58 8.43 14.40
CA ILE A 80 1.36 7.20 14.39
C ILE A 80 1.70 6.74 15.81
N SER A 81 1.82 5.43 16.02
CA SER A 81 2.37 4.86 17.26
C SER A 81 3.78 4.40 16.99
N VAL A 82 4.70 4.68 17.91
CA VAL A 82 6.13 4.35 17.76
C VAL A 82 6.59 3.50 18.93
N CYS A 83 7.43 2.50 18.67
CA CYS A 83 8.15 1.77 19.71
C CYS A 83 9.63 1.64 19.34
N GLY A 84 10.52 2.27 20.11
CA GLY A 84 11.94 2.37 19.77
C GLY A 84 12.23 3.56 18.84
N THR A 85 13.03 3.35 17.80
CA THR A 85 13.67 4.42 17.00
C THR A 85 13.51 4.24 15.48
N PRO A 86 12.28 4.07 14.96
CA PRO A 86 12.05 4.01 13.50
C PRO A 86 12.51 5.30 12.81
N THR A 87 12.82 5.20 11.52
CA THR A 87 13.22 6.33 10.67
C THR A 87 12.12 6.68 9.66
N PHE A 88 11.90 7.98 9.45
CA PHE A 88 10.95 8.50 8.46
C PHE A 88 11.62 9.58 7.59
N GLY A 89 11.52 9.41 6.27
CA GLY A 89 12.17 10.25 5.26
C GLY A 89 13.61 9.80 4.97
N GLY A 90 14.04 10.03 3.73
CA GLY A 90 15.44 9.86 3.31
C GLY A 90 16.28 11.09 3.58
N ASP A 91 15.71 12.26 3.33
CA ASP A 91 16.33 13.56 3.53
C ASP A 91 15.30 14.64 3.89
N ALA A 92 15.76 15.88 4.02
CA ALA A 92 14.92 17.01 4.43
C ALA A 92 13.86 17.43 3.39
N ASP A 93 13.99 17.01 2.12
CA ASP A 93 13.03 17.32 1.06
C ASP A 93 11.78 16.43 1.13
N ASP A 94 11.86 15.29 1.84
CA ASP A 94 10.70 14.45 2.11
C ASP A 94 9.78 15.11 3.14
N ILE A 95 8.50 15.26 2.75
CA ILE A 95 7.48 15.83 3.65
C ILE A 95 6.87 14.70 4.47
N ILE A 96 6.85 14.88 5.79
CA ILE A 96 6.20 13.97 6.74
C ILE A 96 4.91 14.63 7.24
N GLU A 97 3.78 14.23 6.65
CA GLU A 97 2.45 14.78 6.90
C GLU A 97 1.68 13.97 7.96
N LEU A 98 1.49 14.55 9.14
CA LEU A 98 0.75 13.95 10.26
C LEU A 98 -0.46 14.81 10.64
N ASN A 99 -1.53 14.21 11.17
CA ASN A 99 -2.76 14.93 11.51
C ASN A 99 -3.19 14.85 12.97
N GLY A 100 -2.86 13.78 13.72
CA GLY A 100 -3.19 13.74 15.16
C GLY A 100 -2.37 14.74 15.97
N ALA A 101 -2.81 15.16 17.16
CA ALA A 101 -2.23 16.29 17.92
C ALA A 101 -0.69 16.26 18.05
N THR A 102 -0.06 17.45 18.10
CA THR A 102 1.42 17.61 18.21
C THR A 102 1.96 16.72 19.35
N PRO A 103 2.99 15.88 19.09
CA PRO A 103 3.91 15.89 17.94
C PRO A 103 3.47 15.05 16.72
N GLY A 104 2.21 14.60 16.64
CA GLY A 104 1.72 13.75 15.56
C GLY A 104 1.96 12.25 15.76
N TRP A 105 2.59 11.88 16.88
CA TRP A 105 2.89 10.50 17.26
C TRP A 105 2.72 10.26 18.76
N VAL A 106 2.56 8.99 19.15
CA VAL A 106 2.50 8.55 20.55
C VAL A 106 3.48 7.41 20.84
N SER A 107 3.88 7.29 22.10
CA SER A 107 4.78 6.23 22.56
C SER A 107 4.00 4.92 22.78
N GLY A 108 4.27 3.92 21.96
CA GLY A 108 3.72 2.56 22.07
C GLY A 108 4.52 1.63 22.98
N CYS A 109 5.73 2.02 23.39
CA CYS A 109 6.52 1.33 24.42
C CYS A 109 7.50 2.29 25.13
N GLY A 110 8.21 1.83 26.16
CA GLY A 110 9.18 2.65 26.90
C GLY A 110 10.39 3.05 26.05
N GLY A 111 10.79 4.33 26.13
CA GLY A 111 11.99 4.85 25.45
C GLY A 111 11.83 5.14 23.97
N SER A 112 10.60 5.31 23.47
CA SER A 112 10.34 5.59 22.05
C SER A 112 10.87 6.98 21.65
N SER A 113 11.64 7.02 20.57
CA SER A 113 12.29 8.21 20.02
C SER A 113 12.42 8.05 18.49
N PRO A 114 11.35 8.31 17.72
CA PRO A 114 11.43 8.27 16.26
C PRO A 114 12.41 9.30 15.71
N THR A 115 13.06 8.95 14.60
CA THR A 115 13.93 9.86 13.84
C THR A 115 13.19 10.33 12.59
N PHE A 116 13.04 11.64 12.44
CA PHE A 116 12.49 12.25 11.24
C PHE A 116 13.63 12.92 10.48
N ASN A 117 14.05 12.31 9.37
CA ASN A 117 14.99 12.93 8.44
C ASN A 117 14.27 13.94 7.55
N GLY A 118 12.99 13.67 7.24
CA GLY A 118 12.10 14.55 6.51
C GLY A 118 11.55 15.72 7.32
N THR A 119 11.04 16.71 6.59
CA THR A 119 10.40 17.89 7.16
C THR A 119 8.97 17.57 7.61
N ILE A 120 8.73 17.65 8.92
CA ILE A 120 7.40 17.41 9.50
C ILE A 120 6.45 18.56 9.20
N LYS A 121 5.23 18.23 8.76
CA LYS A 121 4.10 19.13 8.62
C LYS A 121 2.91 18.64 9.44
N HIS A 122 2.41 19.51 10.32
CA HIS A 122 1.34 19.19 11.25
C HIS A 122 0.46 20.42 11.58
N PRO A 123 -0.89 20.31 11.59
CA PRO A 123 -1.68 19.27 10.93
C PRO A 123 -1.61 19.42 9.40
N ALA A 124 -1.55 18.32 8.67
CA ALA A 124 -1.35 18.32 7.22
C ALA A 124 -2.64 18.26 6.37
N GLY A 125 -3.80 18.06 7.00
CA GLY A 125 -5.09 17.86 6.32
C GLY A 125 -5.27 16.41 5.83
N GLN A 126 -6.50 16.06 5.45
CA GLN A 126 -6.87 14.69 5.08
C GLN A 126 -6.87 14.48 3.56
N LEU A 127 -6.62 13.25 3.12
CA LEU A 127 -6.91 12.78 1.76
C LEU A 127 -7.96 11.68 1.83
N ALA A 128 -9.08 11.88 1.14
CA ALA A 128 -10.17 10.91 1.13
C ALA A 128 -9.86 9.71 0.24
N MET A 129 -10.14 8.50 0.74
CA MET A 129 -10.01 7.26 -0.04
C MET A 129 -11.13 7.15 -1.08
N PRO A 130 -10.82 6.73 -2.32
CA PRO A 130 -11.83 6.31 -3.27
C PRO A 130 -12.50 5.01 -2.80
N THR A 131 -13.77 4.82 -3.15
CA THR A 131 -14.57 3.66 -2.70
C THR A 131 -14.52 2.47 -3.65
N SER A 132 -14.10 2.68 -4.90
CA SER A 132 -14.03 1.64 -5.93
C SER A 132 -12.97 1.93 -6.98
N ASN A 133 -12.41 0.88 -7.58
CA ASN A 133 -11.49 0.92 -8.72
C ASN A 133 -12.18 0.57 -10.05
N ALA A 134 -13.51 0.62 -10.12
CA ALA A 134 -14.31 0.13 -11.25
C ALA A 134 -13.94 0.78 -12.60
N GLU A 135 -13.34 1.98 -12.57
CA GLU A 135 -12.78 2.67 -13.73
C GLU A 135 -11.65 1.89 -14.43
N LEU A 136 -10.89 1.08 -13.70
CA LEU A 136 -9.82 0.24 -14.28
C LEU A 136 -10.37 -0.83 -15.23
N ALA A 137 -11.56 -1.35 -14.96
CA ALA A 137 -12.20 -2.34 -15.82
C ALA A 137 -12.45 -1.81 -17.24
N ALA A 138 -12.71 -0.51 -17.37
CA ALA A 138 -12.94 0.15 -18.65
C ALA A 138 -11.63 0.54 -19.36
N ALA A 139 -10.52 0.63 -18.63
CA ALA A 139 -9.20 0.94 -19.18
C ALA A 139 -8.47 -0.29 -19.73
N ALA A 140 -8.81 -1.48 -19.25
CA ALA A 140 -8.22 -2.75 -19.69
C ALA A 140 -8.64 -3.12 -21.12
N ASP A 141 -7.69 -3.61 -21.91
CA ASP A 141 -7.95 -4.11 -23.27
C ASP A 141 -8.85 -5.36 -23.25
N GLU A 142 -9.58 -5.57 -24.35
CA GLU A 142 -10.33 -6.80 -24.56
C GLU A 142 -9.40 -8.04 -24.46
N GLY A 143 -9.75 -9.00 -23.62
CA GLY A 143 -8.93 -10.18 -23.33
C GLY A 143 -7.84 -9.99 -22.26
N TYR A 144 -7.87 -8.87 -21.53
CA TYR A 144 -7.11 -8.62 -20.29
C TYR A 144 -8.02 -8.31 -19.09
N VAL A 145 -9.32 -8.53 -19.29
CA VAL A 145 -10.32 -8.61 -18.23
C VAL A 145 -10.61 -10.08 -17.97
N PHE A 146 -10.39 -10.53 -16.73
CA PHE A 146 -10.65 -11.90 -16.29
C PHE A 146 -11.75 -11.93 -15.25
N ASP A 147 -12.37 -13.10 -15.09
CA ASP A 147 -13.49 -13.32 -14.19
C ASP A 147 -13.08 -14.33 -13.10
N GLY A 148 -13.34 -13.98 -11.84
CA GLY A 148 -13.07 -14.87 -10.72
C GLY A 148 -11.58 -15.00 -10.38
N GLU A 149 -11.28 -16.01 -9.57
CA GLU A 149 -9.92 -16.20 -9.03
C GLU A 149 -8.92 -16.43 -10.17
N THR A 150 -7.89 -15.60 -10.19
CA THR A 150 -6.92 -15.54 -11.28
C THR A 150 -5.50 -15.50 -10.72
N THR A 151 -4.62 -16.37 -11.24
CA THR A 151 -3.18 -16.32 -10.95
C THR A 151 -2.44 -15.73 -12.15
N ILE A 152 -1.58 -14.73 -11.92
CA ILE A 152 -0.78 -14.05 -12.92
C ILE A 152 0.70 -14.21 -12.55
N LEU A 153 1.45 -14.94 -13.37
CA LEU A 153 2.90 -14.99 -13.30
C LEU A 153 3.49 -14.08 -14.39
N LEU A 154 4.22 -13.04 -14.01
CA LEU A 154 4.85 -12.10 -14.92
C LEU A 154 6.24 -12.61 -15.34
N ASN A 155 6.46 -12.68 -16.66
CA ASN A 155 7.66 -13.25 -17.29
C ASN A 155 8.38 -12.22 -18.16
N GLY A 156 8.61 -11.02 -17.62
CA GLY A 156 9.24 -9.88 -18.28
C GLY A 156 8.29 -9.18 -19.26
N SER A 157 8.27 -9.62 -20.52
CA SER A 157 7.44 -9.03 -21.58
C SER A 157 6.11 -9.76 -21.81
N THR A 158 5.89 -10.87 -21.10
CA THR A 158 4.69 -11.70 -21.19
C THR A 158 4.16 -12.01 -19.79
N MET A 159 2.94 -12.49 -19.71
CA MET A 159 2.32 -13.01 -18.50
C MET A 159 1.68 -14.36 -18.76
N THR A 160 1.77 -15.26 -17.78
CA THR A 160 1.02 -16.51 -17.74
C THR A 160 -0.16 -16.34 -16.79
N VAL A 161 -1.37 -16.46 -17.33
CA VAL A 161 -2.62 -16.29 -16.59
C VAL A 161 -3.30 -17.65 -16.43
N THR A 162 -3.58 -18.03 -15.20
CA THR A 162 -4.36 -19.22 -14.85
C THR A 162 -5.69 -18.78 -14.27
N THR A 163 -6.77 -19.28 -14.86
CA THR A 163 -8.15 -19.08 -14.41
C THR A 163 -8.82 -20.46 -14.25
N THR A 164 -10.07 -20.49 -13.81
CA THR A 164 -10.88 -21.73 -13.82
C THR A 164 -11.06 -22.34 -15.22
N SER A 165 -10.90 -21.54 -16.28
CA SER A 165 -11.01 -21.99 -17.67
C SER A 165 -9.70 -22.57 -18.23
N GLY A 166 -8.61 -22.49 -17.48
CA GLY A 166 -7.28 -22.99 -17.87
C GLY A 166 -6.18 -21.94 -17.80
N THR A 167 -5.00 -22.33 -18.27
CA THR A 167 -3.78 -21.50 -18.26
C THR A 167 -3.43 -21.05 -19.67
N THR A 168 -3.13 -19.76 -19.83
CA THR A 168 -2.72 -19.16 -21.11
C THR A 168 -1.53 -18.20 -20.91
N THR A 169 -0.65 -18.11 -21.90
CA THR A 169 0.43 -17.11 -21.92
C THR A 169 0.12 -16.04 -22.96
N LYS A 170 0.23 -14.77 -22.56
CA LYS A 170 -0.11 -13.59 -23.38
C LYS A 170 0.99 -12.52 -23.22
N PRO A 171 1.17 -11.61 -24.20
CA PRO A 171 2.00 -10.42 -23.97
C PRO A 171 1.40 -9.57 -22.84
N LEU A 172 2.16 -8.60 -22.31
CA LEU A 172 1.59 -7.58 -21.43
C LEU A 172 0.57 -6.70 -22.19
N PRO A 173 -0.49 -6.20 -21.53
CA PRO A 173 -1.54 -5.42 -22.18
C PRO A 173 -1.01 -4.13 -22.81
N PRO A 174 -1.39 -3.78 -24.05
CA PRO A 174 -1.06 -2.50 -24.66
C PRO A 174 -1.50 -1.27 -23.85
N SER A 175 -2.66 -1.34 -23.20
CA SER A 175 -3.17 -0.32 -22.25
C SER A 175 -2.34 -0.23 -20.97
N GLY A 176 -1.52 -1.24 -20.68
CA GLY A 176 -0.84 -1.39 -19.39
C GLY A 176 -1.79 -1.80 -18.26
N VAL A 177 -3.01 -2.27 -18.53
CA VAL A 177 -3.99 -2.63 -17.48
C VAL A 177 -4.46 -4.08 -17.61
N VAL A 178 -4.38 -4.81 -16.50
CA VAL A 178 -5.09 -6.09 -16.30
C VAL A 178 -6.14 -5.89 -15.22
N TYR A 179 -7.35 -6.41 -15.43
CA TYR A 179 -8.42 -6.31 -14.44
C TYR A 179 -9.09 -7.65 -14.18
N VAL A 180 -9.38 -7.95 -12.91
CA VAL A 180 -10.04 -9.21 -12.53
C VAL A 180 -11.33 -8.92 -11.76
N LYS A 181 -12.45 -9.42 -12.29
CA LYS A 181 -13.81 -9.13 -11.83
C LYS A 181 -14.34 -10.17 -10.85
N ASN A 182 -15.22 -9.72 -9.96
CA ASN A 182 -16.10 -10.63 -9.25
C ASN A 182 -17.17 -11.20 -10.20
N THR A 183 -17.51 -12.48 -10.04
CA THR A 183 -18.68 -13.09 -10.71
C THR A 183 -19.77 -13.44 -9.70
N ALA A 184 -19.43 -14.19 -8.66
CA ALA A 184 -20.32 -14.62 -7.59
C ALA A 184 -19.57 -14.69 -6.26
N CYS A 185 -18.94 -13.57 -5.88
CA CYS A 185 -18.13 -13.50 -4.66
C CYS A 185 -19.01 -13.28 -3.43
N ASN A 186 -19.07 -14.28 -2.55
CA ASN A 186 -19.75 -14.20 -1.25
C ASN A 186 -18.82 -14.57 -0.08
N VAL A 187 -17.51 -14.52 -0.32
CA VAL A 187 -16.50 -14.92 0.66
C VAL A 187 -15.85 -13.65 1.23
N PRO A 188 -16.18 -13.24 2.46
CA PRO A 188 -15.49 -12.12 3.09
C PRO A 188 -14.05 -12.50 3.45
N TYR A 189 -13.20 -11.50 3.68
CA TYR A 189 -11.87 -11.75 4.24
C TYR A 189 -11.98 -12.43 5.60
N ALA A 190 -11.18 -13.48 5.82
CA ALA A 190 -11.09 -14.19 7.09
C ALA A 190 -9.76 -13.85 7.79
N PHE A 191 -9.80 -13.57 9.10
CA PHE A 191 -8.59 -13.36 9.90
C PHE A 191 -7.59 -14.53 9.82
N LYS A 192 -8.10 -15.75 9.67
CA LYS A 192 -7.30 -16.95 9.40
C LYS A 192 -7.36 -17.25 7.90
N GLN A 193 -6.21 -17.14 7.24
CA GLN A 193 -6.10 -17.37 5.81
C GLN A 193 -5.63 -18.80 5.55
N THR A 194 -6.54 -19.59 4.97
CA THR A 194 -6.29 -21.00 4.58
C THR A 194 -6.14 -21.19 3.08
N TYR A 195 -6.29 -20.12 2.30
CA TYR A 195 -6.24 -20.12 0.83
C TYR A 195 -7.17 -21.16 0.21
N ALA A 196 -8.37 -21.32 0.79
CA ALA A 196 -9.41 -22.11 0.16
C ALA A 196 -9.83 -21.45 -1.16
N PRO A 197 -9.98 -22.20 -2.27
CA PRO A 197 -10.34 -21.63 -3.55
C PRO A 197 -11.63 -20.81 -3.48
N ALA A 198 -11.60 -19.60 -4.04
CA ALA A 198 -12.76 -18.71 -4.12
C ALA A 198 -13.02 -18.34 -5.59
N PRO A 199 -13.38 -19.30 -6.46
CA PRO A 199 -13.42 -19.10 -7.91
C PRO A 199 -14.39 -18.00 -8.37
N GLY A 200 -15.39 -17.63 -7.56
CA GLY A 200 -16.31 -16.53 -7.86
C GLY A 200 -15.82 -15.14 -7.46
N CYS A 201 -14.72 -15.05 -6.71
CA CYS A 201 -14.11 -13.81 -6.26
C CYS A 201 -12.97 -13.41 -7.17
N GLY A 202 -12.96 -12.15 -7.61
CA GLY A 202 -11.91 -11.54 -8.42
C GLY A 202 -10.63 -11.31 -7.62
N ASN A 203 -10.13 -12.38 -7.00
CA ASN A 203 -8.84 -12.44 -6.32
C ASN A 203 -7.75 -12.59 -7.37
N VAL A 204 -6.66 -11.84 -7.20
CA VAL A 204 -5.49 -11.94 -8.06
C VAL A 204 -4.29 -12.42 -7.28
N TYR A 205 -3.79 -13.61 -7.60
CA TYR A 205 -2.51 -14.09 -7.09
C TYR A 205 -1.42 -13.65 -8.08
N VAL A 206 -0.40 -12.93 -7.64
CA VAL A 206 0.59 -12.32 -8.54
C VAL A 206 2.03 -12.46 -8.04
N SER A 207 2.95 -12.72 -8.97
CA SER A 207 4.39 -12.62 -8.77
C SER A 207 5.14 -12.52 -10.11
N GLY A 208 6.46 -12.37 -10.04
CA GLY A 208 7.36 -12.40 -11.19
C GLY A 208 7.91 -11.02 -11.56
N THR A 209 8.36 -10.88 -12.80
CA THR A 209 9.01 -9.65 -13.29
C THR A 209 8.22 -9.04 -14.44
N TYR A 210 8.08 -7.71 -14.46
CA TYR A 210 7.45 -6.97 -15.56
C TYR A 210 8.39 -5.92 -16.16
N ASN A 211 8.41 -5.82 -17.49
CA ASN A 211 9.35 -4.95 -18.23
C ASN A 211 8.68 -3.74 -18.91
N SER A 212 7.38 -3.55 -18.72
CA SER A 212 6.62 -2.38 -19.19
C SER A 212 5.70 -1.88 -18.09
N ASP A 213 5.36 -0.60 -18.14
CA ASP A 213 4.39 0.01 -17.22
C ASP A 213 3.10 -0.84 -17.17
N LEU A 214 2.67 -1.20 -15.97
CA LEU A 214 1.61 -2.18 -15.74
C LEU A 214 0.82 -1.86 -14.47
N THR A 215 -0.50 -1.92 -14.54
CA THR A 215 -1.40 -1.86 -13.40
C THR A 215 -2.28 -3.10 -13.38
N ILE A 216 -2.31 -3.79 -12.24
CA ILE A 216 -3.19 -4.93 -12.00
C ILE A 216 -4.27 -4.47 -11.03
N GLY A 217 -5.51 -4.48 -11.50
CA GLY A 217 -6.70 -4.16 -10.74
C GLY A 217 -7.50 -5.41 -10.35
N ALA A 218 -8.06 -5.40 -9.14
CA ALA A 218 -8.92 -6.48 -8.64
C ALA A 218 -10.21 -5.93 -8.06
N ASP A 219 -11.34 -6.54 -8.42
CA ASP A 219 -12.63 -6.28 -7.80
C ASP A 219 -12.69 -6.74 -6.33
N ASN A 220 -11.81 -7.68 -5.94
CA ASN A 220 -11.67 -8.17 -4.57
C ASN A 220 -10.26 -7.89 -4.04
N ASP A 221 -9.45 -8.95 -3.82
CA ASP A 221 -8.11 -8.84 -3.25
C ASP A 221 -7.02 -9.06 -4.30
N ILE A 222 -5.84 -8.48 -4.04
CA ILE A 222 -4.58 -8.88 -4.68
C ILE A 222 -3.71 -9.57 -3.62
N ILE A 223 -3.13 -10.72 -3.97
CA ILE A 223 -2.26 -11.53 -3.13
C ILE A 223 -0.91 -11.66 -3.84
N VAL A 224 0.11 -11.02 -3.30
CA VAL A 224 1.48 -11.11 -3.81
C VAL A 224 2.12 -12.38 -3.25
N THR A 225 2.40 -13.35 -4.12
CA THR A 225 2.80 -14.70 -3.73
C THR A 225 4.30 -14.92 -3.63
N ASP A 226 5.07 -14.09 -4.34
CA ASP A 226 6.52 -14.08 -4.39
C ASP A 226 6.96 -12.70 -4.93
N ASP A 227 8.26 -12.46 -5.05
CA ASP A 227 8.84 -11.24 -5.59
C ASP A 227 8.05 -10.72 -6.81
N LEU A 228 7.64 -9.46 -6.74
CA LEU A 228 7.02 -8.73 -7.83
C LEU A 228 7.94 -7.58 -8.20
N LYS A 229 8.72 -7.75 -9.27
CA LYS A 229 9.83 -6.83 -9.60
C LYS A 229 9.60 -6.11 -10.92
N ALA A 230 9.93 -4.82 -10.94
CA ALA A 230 10.23 -4.17 -12.21
C ALA A 230 11.50 -4.83 -12.76
N GLY A 231 11.54 -5.12 -14.06
CA GLY A 231 12.75 -5.63 -14.70
C GLY A 231 13.90 -4.62 -14.64
N ASP A 232 15.04 -4.97 -15.24
CA ASP A 232 16.28 -4.19 -15.19
C ASP A 232 16.16 -2.73 -15.68
N ASN A 233 15.05 -2.37 -16.31
CA ASN A 233 14.72 -0.99 -16.61
C ASN A 233 14.17 -0.27 -15.36
N THR A 234 15.03 0.57 -14.77
CA THR A 234 14.77 1.40 -13.58
C THR A 234 13.64 2.43 -13.74
N THR A 235 13.04 2.55 -14.93
CA THR A 235 11.98 3.52 -15.22
C THR A 235 10.59 2.89 -15.37
N THR A 236 10.48 1.56 -15.25
CA THR A 236 9.21 0.84 -15.38
C THR A 236 8.36 1.01 -14.12
N LEU A 237 7.07 1.32 -14.28
CA LEU A 237 6.16 1.55 -13.16
C LEU A 237 5.06 0.49 -13.05
N GLY A 238 5.02 -0.19 -11.92
CA GLY A 238 3.96 -1.14 -11.55
C GLY A 238 2.91 -0.53 -10.62
N GLY A 239 1.66 -0.95 -10.77
CA GLY A 239 0.53 -0.60 -9.91
C GLY A 239 -0.24 -1.83 -9.46
N LEU A 240 -0.57 -1.93 -8.17
CA LEU A 240 -1.49 -2.92 -7.62
C LEU A 240 -2.68 -2.18 -6.99
N ILE A 241 -3.88 -2.37 -7.52
CA ILE A 241 -5.07 -1.64 -7.08
C ILE A 241 -6.21 -2.61 -6.76
N ALA A 242 -6.42 -2.87 -5.48
CA ALA A 242 -7.48 -3.75 -5.01
C ALA A 242 -8.63 -2.96 -4.38
N ASN A 243 -9.88 -3.29 -4.72
CA ASN A 243 -11.03 -2.74 -4.00
C ASN A 243 -10.96 -3.05 -2.51
N ASN A 244 -10.49 -4.25 -2.15
CA ASN A 244 -10.43 -4.71 -0.78
C ASN A 244 -9.01 -4.72 -0.25
N PHE A 245 -8.34 -5.89 -0.19
CA PHE A 245 -7.01 -6.01 0.38
C PHE A 245 -5.93 -6.14 -0.69
N VAL A 246 -4.74 -5.60 -0.40
CA VAL A 246 -3.50 -6.09 -0.99
C VAL A 246 -2.76 -6.87 0.07
N ARG A 247 -2.39 -8.11 -0.22
CA ARG A 247 -1.92 -9.08 0.78
C ARG A 247 -0.58 -9.66 0.37
N VAL A 248 0.28 -9.87 1.35
CA VAL A 248 1.50 -10.68 1.17
C VAL A 248 1.18 -12.10 1.62
N TYR A 249 1.41 -13.05 0.71
CA TYR A 249 1.15 -14.47 0.93
C TYR A 249 2.01 -15.04 2.04
N HIS A 250 1.37 -15.67 3.02
CA HIS A 250 2.03 -16.34 4.13
C HIS A 250 1.23 -17.60 4.51
N PRO A 251 1.59 -18.76 3.92
CA PRO A 251 1.04 -20.05 4.28
C PRO A 251 1.60 -20.53 5.61
N VAL A 252 0.74 -21.21 6.37
CA VAL A 252 1.02 -21.66 7.73
C VAL A 252 0.36 -23.00 7.97
N ASP A 253 1.00 -23.85 8.77
CA ASP A 253 0.51 -25.17 9.13
C ASP A 253 0.42 -25.33 10.66
N ASN A 254 0.16 -26.58 11.10
CA ASN A 254 0.21 -26.97 12.51
C ASN A 254 -0.59 -26.06 13.45
N TRP A 255 -1.81 -25.71 13.05
CA TRP A 255 -2.68 -24.83 13.84
C TRP A 255 -3.04 -25.47 15.18
N ARG A 256 -2.34 -25.07 16.25
CA ARG A 256 -2.65 -25.50 17.60
C ARG A 256 -3.81 -24.64 18.13
N ASN A 257 -4.52 -25.20 19.10
CA ASN A 257 -5.79 -24.79 19.72
C ASN A 257 -5.97 -23.32 20.16
N ASN A 258 -4.97 -22.43 20.04
CA ASN A 258 -5.03 -21.03 20.52
C ASN A 258 -4.82 -19.95 19.42
N ASN A 259 -5.02 -20.25 18.14
CA ASN A 259 -4.95 -19.31 17.00
C ASN A 259 -3.66 -18.50 16.80
N SER A 260 -2.64 -18.65 17.65
CA SER A 260 -1.35 -17.92 17.59
C SER A 260 -0.16 -18.88 17.66
N ASN A 261 -0.42 -20.17 17.53
CA ASN A 261 0.55 -21.25 17.67
C ASN A 261 0.42 -22.15 16.45
N CYS A 262 1.10 -21.70 15.40
CA CYS A 262 1.08 -22.16 14.02
C CYS A 262 2.51 -21.95 13.52
N ASP A 263 2.96 -22.83 12.63
CA ASP A 263 4.31 -22.81 12.09
C ASP A 263 4.26 -22.30 10.63
N ASN A 264 5.37 -21.74 10.13
CA ASN A 264 5.44 -21.26 8.74
C ASN A 264 5.41 -22.48 7.80
N ASP A 265 4.61 -22.43 6.74
CA ASP A 265 4.47 -23.50 5.75
C ASP A 265 5.03 -23.08 4.38
N GLY A 266 6.30 -22.68 4.38
CA GLY A 266 6.95 -22.09 3.21
C GLY A 266 6.57 -20.62 3.02
N GLY A 267 6.19 -20.24 1.79
CA GLY A 267 6.03 -18.85 1.39
C GLY A 267 7.34 -18.21 0.89
N PRO A 268 7.29 -16.91 0.55
CA PRO A 268 8.39 -16.28 -0.19
C PRO A 268 9.63 -15.97 0.67
N GLY A 269 9.56 -16.09 2.00
CA GLY A 269 10.59 -15.54 2.87
C GLY A 269 10.69 -14.03 2.68
N SER A 270 11.90 -13.45 2.74
CA SER A 270 12.09 -12.04 2.35
C SER A 270 11.59 -11.80 0.94
N ILE A 271 10.79 -10.75 0.76
CA ILE A 271 10.07 -10.47 -0.48
C ILE A 271 10.21 -9.00 -0.86
N GLN A 272 10.37 -8.74 -2.16
CA GLN A 272 10.42 -7.43 -2.75
C GLN A 272 9.19 -7.17 -3.64
N ILE A 273 8.55 -6.02 -3.43
CA ILE A 273 7.41 -5.55 -4.22
C ILE A 273 7.75 -4.19 -4.82
N ASP A 274 7.98 -4.16 -6.11
CA ASP A 274 8.16 -2.93 -6.89
C ASP A 274 6.80 -2.54 -7.45
N ALA A 275 6.04 -1.72 -6.73
CA ALA A 275 4.74 -1.22 -7.19
C ALA A 275 4.27 -0.02 -6.37
N ALA A 276 3.43 0.83 -6.97
CA ALA A 276 2.49 1.64 -6.23
C ALA A 276 1.27 0.79 -5.85
N ILE A 277 1.02 0.64 -4.56
CA ILE A 277 0.03 -0.25 -3.96
C ILE A 277 -1.13 0.60 -3.43
N LEU A 278 -2.36 0.25 -3.81
CA LEU A 278 -3.57 0.90 -3.33
C LEU A 278 -4.61 -0.15 -2.91
N ALA A 279 -4.90 -0.21 -1.61
CA ALA A 279 -5.98 -0.99 -1.01
C ALA A 279 -7.11 -0.03 -0.62
N LEU A 280 -8.20 0.00 -1.40
CA LEU A 280 -9.19 1.08 -1.33
C LEU A 280 -10.02 1.04 -0.05
N ASN A 281 -10.62 -0.12 0.25
CA ASN A 281 -11.55 -0.25 1.36
C ASN A 281 -10.94 -0.88 2.61
N HIS A 282 -9.75 -1.49 2.48
CA HIS A 282 -9.11 -2.21 3.57
C HIS A 282 -7.62 -1.88 3.71
N SER A 283 -6.75 -2.89 3.65
CA SER A 283 -5.35 -2.79 4.07
C SER A 283 -4.39 -3.42 3.08
N PHE A 284 -3.15 -2.92 3.12
CA PHE A 284 -1.97 -3.66 2.70
C PHE A 284 -1.40 -4.44 3.89
N LEU A 285 -1.55 -5.76 3.94
CA LEU A 285 -1.18 -6.59 5.11
C LEU A 285 -0.44 -7.87 4.74
N VAL A 286 0.12 -8.54 5.75
CA VAL A 286 0.66 -9.90 5.60
C VAL A 286 -0.35 -10.88 6.18
N ASP A 287 -0.69 -11.90 5.41
CA ASP A 287 -1.61 -12.93 5.88
C ASP A 287 -1.02 -13.68 7.08
N ASN A 288 -1.86 -14.12 8.00
CA ASN A 288 -1.41 -14.90 9.17
C ASN A 288 -0.19 -14.28 9.91
N TYR A 289 -0.05 -12.94 9.95
CA TYR A 289 1.11 -12.21 10.47
C TYR A 289 1.49 -12.55 11.94
N TYR A 290 0.58 -13.23 12.64
CA TYR A 290 0.67 -13.67 14.02
C TYR A 290 1.18 -15.11 14.18
N CYS A 291 1.54 -15.78 13.10
CA CYS A 291 2.05 -17.16 13.07
C CYS A 291 3.57 -17.24 12.87
N GLY A 292 4.13 -18.37 13.29
CA GLY A 292 5.51 -18.82 13.07
C GLY A 292 6.63 -17.84 13.42
N SER A 293 7.83 -18.13 12.92
CA SER A 293 9.04 -17.33 13.14
C SER A 293 9.09 -16.12 12.19
N PRO A 294 9.93 -15.11 12.45
CA PRO A 294 10.13 -13.99 11.52
C PRO A 294 10.41 -14.47 10.09
N LEU A 295 9.79 -13.81 9.11
CA LEU A 295 9.84 -14.15 7.68
C LEU A 295 10.98 -13.45 6.94
N GLY A 296 11.60 -12.46 7.57
CA GLY A 296 12.68 -11.66 6.99
C GLY A 296 12.24 -10.21 6.77
N THR A 297 12.62 -9.65 5.63
CA THR A 297 12.34 -8.26 5.26
C THR A 297 11.29 -8.20 4.16
N LEU A 298 10.29 -7.33 4.35
CA LEU A 298 9.34 -6.93 3.32
C LEU A 298 9.85 -5.62 2.71
N THR A 299 10.44 -5.73 1.53
CA THR A 299 10.94 -4.58 0.77
C THR A 299 9.85 -4.08 -0.17
N VAL A 300 9.55 -2.79 -0.13
CA VAL A 300 8.63 -2.16 -1.09
C VAL A 300 9.34 -0.99 -1.76
N ASN A 301 9.53 -1.07 -3.08
CA ASN A 301 10.06 0.04 -3.86
C ASN A 301 8.92 0.69 -4.66
N GLY A 302 8.33 1.74 -4.11
CA GLY A 302 7.14 2.34 -4.70
C GLY A 302 6.39 3.23 -3.73
N ALA A 303 5.09 2.99 -3.61
CA ALA A 303 4.19 3.72 -2.74
C ALA A 303 3.14 2.77 -2.17
N ILE A 304 2.64 3.05 -0.96
CA ILE A 304 1.61 2.26 -0.29
C ILE A 304 0.51 3.22 0.14
N ALA A 305 -0.72 2.94 -0.28
CA ALA A 305 -1.91 3.64 0.17
C ALA A 305 -2.99 2.66 0.59
N GLN A 306 -3.53 2.88 1.78
CA GLN A 306 -4.49 1.98 2.40
C GLN A 306 -5.46 2.73 3.30
N LYS A 307 -6.66 2.20 3.47
CA LYS A 307 -7.66 2.80 4.35
C LYS A 307 -7.34 2.53 5.82
N PHE A 308 -7.08 1.28 6.16
CA PHE A 308 -6.64 0.89 7.49
C PHE A 308 -5.19 0.44 7.42
N ARG A 309 -4.42 0.72 8.46
CA ARG A 309 -3.06 0.21 8.57
C ARG A 309 -3.06 -1.31 8.66
N GLY A 310 -2.51 -1.96 7.65
CA GLY A 310 -2.30 -3.40 7.67
C GLY A 310 -1.12 -3.80 8.56
N THR A 311 -1.28 -4.97 9.20
CA THR A 311 -0.24 -5.55 10.03
C THR A 311 0.64 -6.46 9.19
N VAL A 312 1.96 -6.25 9.23
CA VAL A 312 2.93 -7.07 8.49
C VAL A 312 3.76 -8.00 9.39
N GLY A 313 3.62 -7.85 10.71
CA GLY A 313 4.35 -8.65 11.68
C GLY A 313 4.04 -8.26 13.13
N GLN A 314 4.63 -8.98 14.06
CA GLN A 314 4.59 -8.72 15.49
C GLN A 314 5.99 -8.41 16.01
N HIS A 315 6.07 -7.64 17.10
CA HIS A 315 7.32 -7.22 17.69
C HIS A 315 7.36 -7.46 19.20
N SER A 316 8.57 -7.49 19.73
CA SER A 316 8.85 -7.36 21.16
C SER A 316 9.88 -6.25 21.32
N GLY A 317 9.44 -5.06 21.73
CA GLY A 317 10.28 -3.86 21.74
C GLY A 317 10.62 -3.42 20.31
N GLY A 318 11.89 -3.19 20.02
CA GLY A 318 12.35 -2.77 18.69
C GLY A 318 12.56 -3.91 17.68
N THR A 319 12.29 -5.17 18.06
CA THR A 319 12.67 -6.36 17.28
C THR A 319 11.45 -7.14 16.81
N VAL A 320 11.48 -7.62 15.56
CA VAL A 320 10.44 -8.47 14.97
C VAL A 320 10.50 -9.87 15.59
N VAL A 321 9.35 -10.38 16.02
CA VAL A 321 9.20 -11.75 16.55
C VAL A 321 8.37 -12.64 15.64
N ARG A 322 7.56 -12.07 14.73
CA ARG A 322 6.77 -12.77 13.70
C ARG A 322 6.55 -11.86 12.49
N GLY A 323 6.32 -12.44 11.31
CA GLY A 323 6.12 -11.66 10.09
C GLY A 323 7.39 -10.92 9.66
N TYR A 324 7.24 -9.71 9.12
CA TYR A 324 8.32 -8.98 8.46
C TYR A 324 8.79 -7.72 9.20
N GLY A 325 10.08 -7.41 9.06
CA GLY A 325 10.58 -6.04 9.20
C GLY A 325 10.33 -5.25 7.91
N LYS A 326 10.19 -3.93 8.00
CA LYS A 326 9.83 -3.07 6.86
C LYS A 326 11.04 -2.35 6.30
N ASP A 327 11.22 -2.46 5.00
CA ASP A 327 12.21 -1.70 4.22
C ASP A 327 11.49 -1.05 3.04
N TYR A 328 10.89 0.12 3.30
CA TYR A 328 10.05 0.79 2.31
C TYR A 328 10.82 1.97 1.74
N ASN A 329 10.98 1.97 0.42
CA ASN A 329 11.77 2.92 -0.34
C ASN A 329 10.89 3.56 -1.41
N TYR A 330 10.90 4.89 -1.46
CA TYR A 330 10.08 5.61 -2.43
C TYR A 330 10.67 5.56 -3.83
N ASN A 331 9.84 5.21 -4.81
CA ASN A 331 10.24 5.32 -6.21
C ASN A 331 10.05 6.77 -6.68
N ASP A 332 11.15 7.53 -6.79
CA ASP A 332 11.12 8.94 -7.19
C ASP A 332 10.48 9.23 -8.55
N GLN A 333 10.38 8.24 -9.44
CA GLN A 333 9.65 8.39 -10.70
C GLN A 333 8.16 8.72 -10.45
N LEU A 334 7.59 8.28 -9.32
CA LEU A 334 6.20 8.53 -8.93
C LEU A 334 5.91 10.02 -8.66
N ARG A 335 6.94 10.85 -8.44
CA ARG A 335 6.80 12.31 -8.36
C ARG A 335 6.32 12.91 -9.69
N PHE A 336 6.62 12.26 -10.82
CA PHE A 336 6.45 12.79 -12.17
C PHE A 336 5.56 11.95 -13.07
N ARG A 337 5.50 10.64 -12.83
CA ARG A 337 4.73 9.64 -13.60
C ARG A 337 3.86 8.83 -12.65
N GLU A 338 2.87 8.15 -13.19
CA GLU A 338 2.02 7.22 -12.45
C GLU A 338 1.95 5.89 -13.21
N PRO A 339 1.78 4.76 -12.52
CA PRO A 339 1.40 3.53 -13.20
C PRO A 339 0.13 3.77 -14.04
N PRO A 340 -0.07 3.03 -15.14
CA PRO A 340 -1.20 3.25 -16.05
C PRO A 340 -2.52 3.28 -15.28
N TYR A 341 -3.30 4.36 -15.45
CA TYR A 341 -4.63 4.52 -14.86
C TYR A 341 -4.67 4.41 -13.31
N PHE A 342 -3.65 4.91 -12.62
CA PHE A 342 -3.64 4.91 -11.15
C PHE A 342 -4.79 5.78 -10.56
N VAL A 343 -5.55 5.21 -9.63
CA VAL A 343 -6.73 5.85 -9.04
C VAL A 343 -6.30 6.99 -8.10
N ASN A 344 -6.93 8.16 -8.27
CA ASN A 344 -6.63 9.36 -7.49
C ASN A 344 -7.61 9.55 -6.31
N PRO A 345 -7.24 10.33 -5.27
CA PRO A 345 -8.16 10.67 -4.17
C PRO A 345 -9.38 11.45 -4.66
N THR A 346 -10.55 11.20 -4.06
CA THR A 346 -11.84 11.79 -4.47
C THR A 346 -11.90 13.31 -4.31
N GLU A 347 -11.24 13.85 -3.29
CA GLU A 347 -11.20 15.30 -2.97
C GLU A 347 -9.77 15.81 -2.76
N ALA A 348 -8.87 15.50 -3.69
CA ALA A 348 -7.46 15.90 -3.58
C ALA A 348 -7.24 17.42 -3.71
N PRO A 349 -6.53 18.08 -2.76
CA PRO A 349 -6.08 19.46 -2.92
C PRO A 349 -5.04 19.57 -4.03
N TRP A 350 -4.91 20.75 -4.65
CA TRP A 350 -3.90 20.99 -5.67
C TRP A 350 -2.50 21.21 -5.06
N ARG A 351 -1.46 20.69 -5.71
CA ARG A 351 -0.05 20.95 -5.41
C ARG A 351 0.69 21.48 -6.64
N ILE A 352 1.73 22.28 -6.40
CA ILE A 352 2.64 22.76 -7.44
C ILE A 352 3.60 21.62 -7.80
N VAL A 353 3.64 21.24 -9.08
CA VAL A 353 4.57 20.26 -9.64
C VAL A 353 5.85 20.93 -10.13
N ARG A 354 5.69 22.10 -10.75
CA ARG A 354 6.80 22.88 -11.30
C ARG A 354 6.45 24.35 -11.26
N GLN A 355 7.44 25.18 -10.98
CA GLN A 355 7.32 26.63 -11.04
C GLN A 355 8.53 27.17 -11.80
N ASN A 356 8.30 28.02 -12.81
CA ASN A 356 9.38 28.73 -13.49
C ASN A 356 9.03 30.21 -13.58
N GLU A 357 10.02 31.07 -13.39
CA GLU A 357 9.90 32.48 -13.76
C GLU A 357 9.89 32.59 -15.28
N GLN A 358 8.85 33.21 -15.83
CA GLN A 358 8.78 33.51 -17.25
C GLN A 358 9.66 34.74 -17.51
N VAL A 359 10.81 34.50 -18.13
CA VAL A 359 11.65 35.59 -18.63
C VAL A 359 10.89 36.28 -19.77
N PRO A 360 10.67 37.60 -19.73
CA PRO A 360 10.01 38.31 -20.81
C PRO A 360 10.72 38.06 -22.14
N ALA A 361 9.97 37.98 -23.24
CA ALA A 361 10.58 37.97 -24.57
C ALA A 361 11.46 39.21 -24.71
N ARG A 362 12.73 39.00 -25.09
CA ARG A 362 13.75 40.05 -25.15
C ARG A 362 13.52 40.99 -26.33
#